data_AF-A0AAD8KHC3-F1
#
_entry.id   AF-A0AAD8KHC3-F1
#
_cell.length_a   1.000
_cell.length_b   1.000
_cell.length_c   1.000
_cell.angle_alpha   90.00
_cell.angle_beta   90.00
_cell.angle_gamma   90.00
#
_symmetry.space_group_name_H-M   'P 1'
#
loop_
_entity.id
_entity.type
_entity.pdbx_description
1 polymer ?
#
loop_
_entity_poly.entity_id
_entity_poly.type
_entity_poly.pdbx_seq_one_letter_code
_entity_poly.pdbx_strand_id
1 'polypeptide(L)'
;MDALVSSIVTSVVQSLMAPLKKQFGFLISSTKNFNDMVEKMAQLNLTERDIRDKWEYAIARNLEVSHHVSPWLEKVKETNEKAQSIPKGGIGCFNVAKKYKVGKESFNVLEEIQALETWKSKIVFTNVQRPLAEIVSTSTSPLTSTLGGSTQNNFKSRDS
;
A
#
# COMPACT_ATOMS: atom_id res chain seq x y z
N MET A 1 53.78 36.69 -17.14
CA MET A 1 52.37 37.08 -16.95
C MET A 1 51.43 35.90 -17.15
N ASP A 2 51.65 35.07 -18.17
CA ASP A 2 50.78 33.93 -18.51
C ASP A 2 50.58 32.89 -17.39
N ALA A 3 51.63 32.53 -16.64
CA ALA A 3 51.53 31.58 -15.53
C ALA A 3 50.65 32.11 -14.37
N LEU A 4 50.68 33.42 -14.14
CA LEU A 4 49.95 34.08 -13.06
C LEU A 4 48.47 34.24 -13.45
N VAL A 5 48.19 34.59 -14.70
CA VAL A 5 46.84 34.59 -15.29
C VAL A 5 46.25 33.17 -15.28
N SER A 6 47.01 32.16 -15.68
CA SER A 6 46.56 30.76 -15.67
C SER A 6 46.25 30.24 -14.27
N SER A 7 47.06 30.62 -13.26
CA SER A 7 46.82 30.27 -11.86
C SER A 7 45.53 30.89 -11.32
N ILE A 8 45.31 32.18 -11.61
CA ILE A 8 44.09 32.90 -11.22
C ILE A 8 42.85 32.28 -11.89
N VAL A 9 42.91 32.04 -13.21
CA VAL A 9 41.80 31.43 -13.96
C VAL A 9 41.48 30.04 -13.42
N THR A 10 42.48 29.22 -13.14
CA THR A 10 42.27 27.87 -12.58
C THR A 10 41.61 27.92 -11.20
N SER A 11 42.06 28.84 -10.33
CA SER A 11 41.50 29.04 -9.00
C SER A 11 40.03 29.49 -9.08
N VAL A 12 39.72 30.48 -9.92
CA VAL A 12 38.35 30.96 -10.14
C VAL A 12 37.45 29.86 -10.71
N VAL A 13 37.94 29.10 -11.69
CA VAL A 13 37.20 27.97 -12.28
C VAL A 13 36.91 26.93 -11.21
N GLN A 14 37.90 26.51 -10.40
CA GLN A 14 37.68 25.54 -9.33
C GLN A 14 36.69 26.04 -8.28
N SER A 15 36.82 27.29 -7.84
CA SER A 15 35.90 27.91 -6.88
C SER A 15 34.46 27.99 -7.39
N LEU A 16 34.25 28.20 -8.70
CA LEU A 16 32.91 28.17 -9.30
C LEU A 16 32.38 26.75 -9.53
N MET A 17 33.25 25.82 -9.94
CA MET A 17 32.82 24.47 -10.34
C MET A 17 32.43 23.61 -9.15
N ALA A 18 33.04 23.81 -7.98
CA ALA A 18 32.70 23.03 -6.78
C ALA A 18 31.23 23.20 -6.33
N PRO A 19 30.69 24.43 -6.16
CA PRO A 19 29.28 24.65 -5.90
C PRO A 19 28.37 24.08 -6.99
N LEU A 20 28.72 24.28 -8.26
CA LEU A 20 27.93 23.82 -9.40
C LEU A 20 27.82 22.29 -9.43
N LYS A 21 28.92 21.57 -9.23
CA LYS A 21 28.92 20.09 -9.15
C LYS A 21 27.97 19.58 -8.08
N LYS A 22 27.95 20.19 -6.90
CA LYS A 22 27.04 19.81 -5.80
C LYS A 22 25.56 20.02 -6.19
N GLN A 23 25.25 21.16 -6.80
CA GLN A 23 23.89 21.47 -7.28
C GLN A 23 23.46 20.51 -8.39
N PHE A 24 24.33 20.21 -9.37
CA PHE A 24 24.04 19.21 -10.40
C PHE A 24 23.86 17.81 -9.84
N GLY A 25 24.69 17.40 -8.87
CA GLY A 25 24.53 16.12 -8.18
C GLY A 25 23.15 15.98 -7.52
N PHE A 26 22.65 17.06 -6.92
CA PHE A 26 21.31 17.12 -6.37
C PHE A 26 20.20 16.99 -7.45
N LEU A 27 20.37 17.65 -8.59
CA LEU A 27 19.40 17.56 -9.69
C LEU A 27 19.32 16.15 -10.29
N ILE A 28 20.47 15.48 -10.39
CA ILE A 28 20.56 14.09 -10.86
C ILE A 28 19.86 13.16 -9.87
N SER A 29 20.14 13.29 -8.57
CA SER A 29 19.51 12.44 -7.54
C SER A 29 18.00 12.64 -7.46
N SER A 30 17.51 13.89 -7.54
CA SER A 30 16.08 14.20 -7.59
C SER A 30 15.38 13.53 -8.78
N THR A 31 16.01 13.61 -9.96
CA THR A 31 15.47 12.97 -11.18
C THR A 31 15.46 11.45 -11.06
N LYS A 32 16.53 10.88 -10.48
CA LYS A 32 16.60 9.44 -10.18
C LYS A 32 15.47 9.01 -9.25
N ASN A 33 15.31 9.67 -8.10
CA ASN A 33 14.27 9.32 -7.12
C ASN A 33 12.86 9.37 -7.76
N PHE A 34 12.59 10.36 -8.61
CA PHE A 34 11.31 10.43 -9.32
C PHE A 34 11.09 9.23 -10.25
N ASN A 35 12.09 8.88 -11.06
CA ASN A 35 12.01 7.75 -11.99
C ASN A 35 11.85 6.43 -11.24
N ASP A 36 12.69 6.22 -10.22
CA ASP A 36 12.66 5.03 -9.37
C ASP A 36 11.29 4.89 -8.68
N MET A 37 10.72 6.01 -8.18
CA MET A 37 9.37 6.03 -7.59
C MET A 37 8.32 5.57 -8.61
N VAL A 38 8.34 6.10 -9.83
CA VAL A 38 7.37 5.74 -10.87
C VAL A 38 7.45 4.24 -11.20
N GLU A 39 8.66 3.71 -11.36
CA GLU A 39 8.87 2.30 -11.66
C GLU A 39 8.40 1.40 -10.50
N LYS A 40 8.82 1.72 -9.27
CA LYS A 40 8.49 0.94 -8.08
C LYS A 40 7.00 1.00 -7.75
N MET A 41 6.34 2.13 -7.98
CA MET A 41 4.90 2.25 -7.82
C MET A 41 4.15 1.37 -8.84
N ALA A 42 4.63 1.28 -10.07
CA ALA A 42 4.04 0.38 -11.08
C ALA A 42 4.16 -1.10 -10.69
N GLN A 43 5.32 -1.50 -10.14
CA GLN A 43 5.53 -2.86 -9.60
C GLN A 43 4.61 -3.14 -8.40
N LEU A 44 4.45 -2.16 -7.51
CA LEU A 44 3.56 -2.27 -6.35
C LEU A 44 2.10 -2.43 -6.78
N ASN A 45 1.63 -1.68 -7.78
CA ASN A 45 0.27 -1.79 -8.32
C ASN A 45 -0.01 -3.14 -9.00
N LEU A 46 1.01 -3.79 -9.59
CA LEU A 46 0.89 -5.17 -10.08
C LEU A 46 0.74 -6.15 -8.91
N THR A 47 1.53 -5.97 -7.86
CA THR A 47 1.49 -6.79 -6.64
C THR A 47 0.15 -6.61 -5.90
N GLU A 48 -0.38 -5.39 -5.87
CA GLU A 48 -1.69 -5.09 -5.29
C GLU A 48 -2.80 -5.91 -5.94
N ARG A 49 -2.81 -5.95 -7.28
CA ARG A 49 -3.78 -6.75 -8.05
C ARG A 49 -3.67 -8.24 -7.73
N ASP A 50 -2.45 -8.81 -7.75
CA ASP A 50 -2.25 -10.22 -7.41
C ASP A 50 -2.74 -10.57 -5.98
N ILE A 51 -2.48 -9.69 -5.00
CA ILE A 51 -2.94 -9.89 -3.62
C ILE A 51 -4.47 -9.78 -3.54
N ARG A 52 -5.07 -8.81 -4.24
CA ARG A 52 -6.52 -8.64 -4.31
C ARG A 52 -7.20 -9.87 -4.93
N ASP A 53 -6.68 -10.38 -6.04
CA ASP A 53 -7.22 -11.56 -6.71
C ASP A 53 -7.16 -12.79 -5.81
N LYS A 54 -6.02 -13.02 -5.13
CA LYS A 54 -5.87 -14.11 -4.15
C LYS A 54 -6.81 -13.97 -2.96
N TRP A 55 -7.01 -12.75 -2.49
CA TRP A 55 -7.91 -12.44 -1.40
C TRP A 55 -9.37 -12.71 -1.76
N GLU A 56 -9.81 -12.25 -2.93
CA GLU A 56 -11.15 -12.50 -3.45
C GLU A 56 -11.41 -14.00 -3.66
N TYR A 57 -10.44 -14.72 -4.22
CA TYR A 57 -10.49 -16.17 -4.35
C TYR A 57 -10.62 -16.88 -2.98
N ALA A 58 -9.83 -16.47 -1.99
CA ALA A 58 -9.87 -17.05 -0.66
C ALA A 58 -11.22 -16.79 0.04
N ILE A 59 -11.77 -15.57 -0.09
CA ILE A 59 -13.11 -15.25 0.42
C ILE A 59 -14.17 -16.10 -0.26
N ALA A 60 -14.16 -16.21 -1.60
CA ALA A 60 -15.16 -16.96 -2.36
C ALA A 60 -15.17 -18.46 -1.99
N ARG A 61 -14.01 -19.00 -1.59
CA ARG A 61 -13.88 -20.39 -1.11
C ARG A 61 -13.98 -20.52 0.40
N ASN A 62 -14.30 -19.45 1.13
CA ASN A 62 -14.37 -19.42 2.58
C ASN A 62 -13.09 -19.94 3.27
N LEU A 63 -11.93 -19.63 2.68
CA LEU A 63 -10.61 -19.94 3.23
C LEU A 63 -10.22 -18.91 4.31
N GLU A 64 -9.28 -19.31 5.16
CA GLU A 64 -8.63 -18.39 6.09
C GLU A 64 -7.78 -17.37 5.31
N VAL A 65 -7.84 -16.11 5.73
CA VAL A 65 -7.14 -14.99 5.11
C VAL A 65 -6.34 -14.27 6.18
N SER A 66 -5.08 -13.95 5.87
CA SER A 66 -4.26 -13.10 6.73
C SER A 66 -4.94 -11.75 6.98
N HIS A 67 -5.08 -11.37 8.25
CA HIS A 67 -5.61 -10.08 8.67
C HIS A 67 -4.76 -8.89 8.18
N HIS A 68 -3.54 -9.13 7.69
CA HIS A 68 -2.67 -8.10 7.13
C HIS A 68 -3.07 -7.66 5.71
N VAL A 69 -3.91 -8.43 4.98
CA VAL A 69 -4.24 -8.13 3.58
C VAL A 69 -4.97 -6.79 3.44
N SER A 70 -6.05 -6.59 4.19
CA SER A 70 -6.87 -5.36 4.06
C SER A 70 -6.09 -4.09 4.42
N PRO A 71 -5.39 -4.01 5.58
CA PRO A 71 -4.60 -2.83 5.92
C PRO A 71 -3.46 -2.56 4.94
N TRP A 72 -2.85 -3.61 4.39
CA TRP A 72 -1.81 -3.45 3.39
C TRP A 72 -2.36 -2.86 2.09
N LEU A 73 -3.51 -3.36 1.59
CA LEU A 73 -4.17 -2.82 0.40
C LEU A 73 -4.58 -1.35 0.57
N GLU A 74 -5.10 -0.98 1.75
CA GLU A 74 -5.42 0.41 2.07
C GLU A 74 -4.18 1.30 2.03
N LYS A 75 -3.07 0.82 2.60
CA LYS A 75 -1.83 1.59 2.61
C LYS A 75 -1.21 1.74 1.22
N VAL A 76 -1.28 0.71 0.38
CA VAL A 76 -0.87 0.81 -1.04
C VAL A 76 -1.66 1.90 -1.76
N LYS A 77 -2.98 1.96 -1.54
CA LYS A 77 -3.84 3.00 -2.12
C LYS A 77 -3.41 4.40 -1.67
N GLU A 78 -3.18 4.61 -0.38
CA GLU A 78 -2.71 5.90 0.16
C GLU A 78 -1.37 6.31 -0.47
N THR A 79 -0.41 5.38 -0.56
CA THR A 79 0.89 5.65 -1.17
C THR A 79 0.76 5.95 -2.68
N ASN A 80 -0.17 5.30 -3.38
CA ASN A 80 -0.47 5.61 -4.79
C ASN A 80 -1.02 7.03 -4.96
N GLU A 81 -1.95 7.46 -4.11
CA GLU A 81 -2.50 8.81 -4.13
C GLU A 81 -1.41 9.86 -3.89
N LYS A 82 -0.50 9.60 -2.94
CA LYS A 82 0.69 10.44 -2.72
C LYS A 82 1.58 10.50 -3.96
N ALA A 83 1.88 9.37 -4.57
CA ALA A 83 2.71 9.30 -5.78
C ALA A 83 2.09 10.07 -6.95
N GLN A 84 0.77 10.01 -7.10
CA GLN A 84 0.04 10.73 -8.14
C GLN A 84 -0.05 12.24 -7.90
N SER A 85 -0.01 12.68 -6.64
CA SER A 85 0.00 14.10 -6.29
C SER A 85 1.31 14.81 -6.69
N ILE A 86 2.39 14.05 -6.92
CA ILE A 86 3.70 14.60 -7.29
C ILE A 86 3.69 15.05 -8.76
N PRO A 87 4.07 16.30 -9.07
CA PRO A 87 4.11 16.81 -10.43
C PRO A 87 5.01 15.99 -11.35
N LYS A 88 4.42 15.41 -12.41
CA LYS A 88 5.14 14.54 -13.38
C LYS A 88 5.90 15.28 -14.47
N GLY A 89 5.70 16.59 -14.62
CA GLY A 89 6.30 17.39 -15.70
C GLY A 89 6.24 18.89 -15.44
N GLY A 90 6.87 19.68 -16.33
CA GLY A 90 6.78 21.14 -16.34
C GLY A 90 7.75 21.88 -15.40
N ILE A 91 8.65 21.18 -14.71
CA ILE A 91 9.71 21.83 -13.92
C ILE A 91 10.95 21.95 -14.80
N GLY A 92 11.09 23.11 -15.45
CA GLY A 92 12.28 23.45 -16.21
C GLY A 92 13.56 23.27 -15.38
N CYS A 93 14.68 22.99 -16.05
CA CYS A 93 15.98 22.71 -15.43
C CYS A 93 16.48 23.81 -14.47
N PHE A 94 16.03 25.05 -14.64
CA PHE A 94 16.46 26.20 -13.82
C PHE A 94 15.71 26.33 -12.49
N ASN A 95 14.60 25.63 -12.28
CA ASN A 95 13.88 25.70 -11.01
C ASN A 95 14.38 24.63 -10.02
N VAL A 96 15.60 24.85 -9.52
CA VAL A 96 16.30 23.95 -8.60
C VAL A 96 15.48 23.67 -7.34
N ALA A 97 14.81 24.68 -6.77
CA ALA A 97 14.01 24.53 -5.57
C ALA A 97 12.79 23.62 -5.78
N LYS A 98 12.05 23.78 -6.90
CA LYS A 98 10.93 22.88 -7.23
C LYS A 98 11.43 21.46 -7.48
N LYS A 99 12.54 21.29 -8.22
CA LYS A 99 13.16 19.97 -8.40
C LYS A 99 13.58 19.36 -7.08
N TYR A 100 14.04 20.17 -6.12
CA TYR A 100 14.37 19.68 -4.80
C TYR A 100 13.17 19.08 -4.08
N LYS A 101 12.08 19.83 -4.06
CA LYS A 101 10.84 19.39 -3.43
C LYS A 101 10.32 18.09 -4.04
N VAL A 102 10.24 18.01 -5.37
CA VAL A 102 9.78 16.79 -6.07
C VAL A 102 10.69 15.60 -5.79
N GLY A 103 12.01 15.79 -5.84
CA GLY A 103 12.95 14.70 -5.55
C GLY A 103 12.85 14.18 -4.12
N LYS A 104 12.59 15.07 -3.16
CA LYS A 104 12.38 14.70 -1.75
C LYS A 104 11.05 13.98 -1.54
N GLU A 105 9.96 14.49 -2.12
CA GLU A 105 8.64 13.82 -2.05
C GLU A 105 8.70 12.44 -2.70
N SER A 106 9.38 12.30 -3.84
CA SER A 106 9.56 11.01 -4.52
C SER A 106 10.37 10.03 -3.68
N PHE A 107 11.41 10.52 -2.98
CA PHE A 107 12.20 9.71 -2.06
C PHE A 107 11.35 9.19 -0.89
N ASN A 108 10.53 10.03 -0.27
CA ASN A 108 9.66 9.61 0.82
C ASN A 108 8.66 8.52 0.37
N VAL A 109 8.11 8.66 -0.83
CA VAL A 109 7.23 7.63 -1.41
C VAL A 109 8.00 6.33 -1.65
N LEU A 110 9.25 6.38 -2.10
CA LEU A 110 10.09 5.20 -2.24
C LEU A 110 10.31 4.46 -0.92
N GLU A 111 10.54 5.19 0.18
CA GLU A 111 10.65 4.58 1.51
C GLU A 111 9.34 3.90 1.94
N GLU A 112 8.19 4.53 1.65
CA GLU A 112 6.88 3.90 1.90
C GLU A 112 6.68 2.63 1.06
N ILE A 113 7.06 2.63 -0.22
CA ILE A 113 6.99 1.44 -1.08
C ILE A 113 7.88 0.33 -0.53
N GLN A 114 9.11 0.63 -0.11
CA GLN A 114 10.01 -0.37 0.46
C GLN A 114 9.46 -0.96 1.77
N ALA A 115 8.83 -0.14 2.61
CA ALA A 115 8.15 -0.61 3.81
C ALA A 115 6.96 -1.53 3.47
N LEU A 116 6.20 -1.21 2.41
CA LEU A 116 5.10 -2.04 1.92
C LEU A 116 5.57 -3.36 1.33
N GLU A 117 6.68 -3.38 0.59
CA GLU A 117 7.32 -4.61 0.09
C GLU A 117 7.73 -5.52 1.27
N THR A 118 8.30 -4.93 2.32
CA THR A 118 8.67 -5.66 3.55
C THR A 118 7.45 -6.16 4.30
N TRP A 119 6.39 -5.36 4.41
CA TRP A 119 5.14 -5.78 5.07
C TRP A 119 4.46 -6.90 4.29
N LYS A 120 4.48 -6.86 2.96
CA LYS A 120 3.91 -7.89 2.09
C LYS A 120 4.46 -9.29 2.39
N SER A 121 5.69 -9.43 2.87
CA SER A 121 6.25 -10.74 3.25
C SER A 121 5.54 -11.40 4.46
N LYS A 122 4.76 -10.62 5.23
CA LYS A 122 3.93 -11.11 6.34
C LYS A 122 2.55 -11.61 5.89
N ILE A 123 2.17 -11.34 4.64
CA ILE A 123 0.91 -11.81 4.07
C ILE A 123 1.09 -13.26 3.64
N VAL A 124 0.37 -14.16 4.30
CA VAL A 124 0.33 -15.59 3.97
C VAL A 124 -1.08 -15.96 3.56
N PHE A 125 -1.20 -16.63 2.42
CA PHE A 125 -2.44 -17.28 2.00
C PHE A 125 -2.33 -18.77 2.33
N THR A 126 -3.34 -19.31 3.00
CA THR A 126 -3.42 -20.73 3.32
C THR A 126 -4.59 -21.36 2.57
N ASN A 127 -4.54 -22.68 2.39
CA ASN A 127 -5.67 -23.47 1.89
C ASN A 127 -6.55 -23.99 3.04
N VAL A 128 -6.42 -23.42 4.24
CA VAL A 128 -7.19 -23.84 5.42
C VAL A 128 -8.59 -23.25 5.30
N GLN A 129 -9.61 -24.09 5.50
CA GLN A 129 -10.99 -23.64 5.51
C GLN A 129 -11.26 -22.81 6.76
N ARG A 130 -11.89 -21.65 6.62
CA ARG A 130 -12.40 -20.91 7.78
C ARG A 130 -13.46 -21.78 8.47
N PRO A 131 -13.36 -22.00 9.79
CA PRO A 131 -14.40 -22.72 10.51
C PRO A 131 -15.74 -22.00 10.29
N LEU A 132 -16.75 -22.73 9.82
CA LEU A 132 -18.11 -22.22 9.92
C LEU A 132 -18.41 -22.06 11.41
N ALA A 133 -18.83 -20.86 11.82
CA ALA A 133 -19.23 -20.63 13.20
C ALA A 133 -20.21 -21.73 13.59
N GLU A 134 -19.92 -22.44 14.67
CA GLU A 134 -20.85 -23.41 15.24
C GLU A 134 -22.10 -22.63 15.63
N ILE A 135 -23.18 -22.83 14.87
CA ILE A 135 -24.50 -22.39 15.28
C ILE A 135 -24.77 -23.24 16.52
N VAL A 136 -24.50 -22.70 17.70
CA VAL A 136 -25.08 -23.19 18.94
C VAL A 136 -26.58 -23.05 18.71
N SER A 137 -27.17 -24.12 18.20
CA SER A 137 -28.60 -24.30 18.24
C SER A 137 -28.88 -24.36 19.72
N THR A 138 -29.31 -23.24 20.29
CA THR A 138 -30.10 -23.26 21.51
C THR A 138 -31.36 -24.05 21.17
N SER A 139 -31.22 -25.38 21.15
CA SER A 139 -32.33 -26.29 21.30
C SER A 139 -32.85 -26.00 22.69
N THR A 140 -33.73 -25.02 22.78
CA THR A 140 -34.74 -24.96 23.83
C THR A 140 -35.61 -26.19 23.60
N SER A 141 -35.11 -27.35 24.02
CA SER A 141 -35.95 -28.49 24.30
C SER A 141 -36.92 -28.01 25.39
N PRO A 142 -38.24 -28.03 25.17
CA PRO A 142 -39.17 -27.84 26.26
C PRO A 142 -38.92 -29.01 27.23
N LEU A 143 -38.50 -28.71 28.45
CA LEU A 143 -38.63 -29.64 29.57
C LEU A 143 -40.13 -29.89 29.76
N THR A 144 -40.69 -30.90 29.11
CA THR A 144 -41.95 -31.51 29.54
C THR A 144 -41.68 -32.26 30.83
N SER A 145 -41.78 -31.53 31.94
CA SER A 145 -42.07 -32.08 33.25
C SER A 145 -43.49 -32.64 33.21
N THR A 146 -43.63 -33.92 32.90
CA THR A 146 -44.91 -34.63 33.03
C THR A 146 -45.21 -34.83 34.50
N LEU A 147 -45.99 -33.92 35.10
CA LEU A 147 -47.00 -34.28 36.10
C LEU A 147 -48.03 -33.15 36.27
N GLY A 148 -49.26 -33.39 35.83
CA GLY A 148 -50.44 -32.70 36.35
C GLY A 148 -51.26 -31.90 35.32
N GLY A 149 -52.38 -32.49 34.90
CA GLY A 149 -53.64 -31.75 34.78
C GLY A 149 -53.98 -31.11 33.42
N SER A 150 -54.79 -31.82 32.63
CA SER A 150 -55.92 -31.34 31.82
C SER A 150 -55.88 -29.91 31.25
N THR A 151 -55.87 -29.79 29.92
CA THR A 151 -56.94 -29.09 29.16
C THR A 151 -56.82 -29.46 27.68
N GLN A 152 -57.92 -29.97 27.14
CA GLN A 152 -58.08 -30.47 25.79
C GLN A 152 -58.45 -29.31 24.85
N ASN A 153 -57.57 -28.95 23.91
CA ASN A 153 -57.88 -27.94 22.89
C ASN A 153 -57.95 -28.61 21.51
N ASN A 154 -59.18 -28.89 21.08
CA ASN A 154 -59.52 -29.42 19.76
C ASN A 154 -59.06 -28.48 18.64
N PHE A 155 -58.13 -28.94 17.80
CA PHE A 155 -57.84 -28.30 16.51
C PHE A 155 -58.84 -28.79 15.46
N LYS A 156 -59.69 -27.88 14.98
CA LYS A 156 -60.62 -28.11 13.88
C LYS A 156 -59.94 -27.69 12.57
N SER A 157 -59.50 -28.67 11.78
CA SER A 157 -59.08 -28.43 10.39
C SER A 157 -60.26 -27.92 9.58
N ARG A 158 -60.05 -26.86 8.79
CA ARG A 158 -60.93 -26.50 7.68
C ARG A 158 -60.25 -26.98 6.42
N ASP A 159 -60.88 -27.95 5.75
CA ASP A 159 -60.62 -28.30 4.37
C ASP A 159 -61.31 -27.29 3.44
N SER A 160 -60.57 -26.89 2.40
CA SER A 160 -60.94 -26.17 1.15
C SER A 160 -61.52 -24.76 1.25
#